data_AF-A0A2T6FL54-F1
#
_entry.id   AF-A0A2T6FL54-F1
#
_cell.length_a   1.000
_cell.length_b   1.000
_cell.length_c   1.000
_cell.angle_alpha   90.00
_cell.angle_beta   90.00
_cell.angle_gamma   90.00
#
_symmetry.space_group_name_H-M   'P 1'
#
loop_
_entity.id
_entity.type
_entity.pdbx_description
1 polymer ?
#
loop_
_entity_poly.entity_id
_entity_poly.type
_entity_poly.pdbx_seq_one_letter_code
_entity_poly.pdbx_strand_id
1 'polypeptide(L)'
;MYHPKLGRFLQTDPIFYADNMNMYAYVGNDPVNLKDPTGMCPACVIIVAREALKKSAQEAAKKIAQEAAKKKAKEEVKDAAKGNGPKPNGGDAKPHGNEKHNNAIDKKVDELKKDPSVTNIRKNQQQVDKDGNKVGTNRPDVQYDKDGCHHCVEYDNVPKNSENHGTVIGANDPDAVIELNLL
;
A
#
# COMPACT_ATOMS: atom_id res chain seq x y z
N MET A 1 -27.41 48.14 27.41
CA MET A 1 -28.57 48.14 26.48
C MET A 1 -28.14 48.68 25.10
N TYR A 2 -28.52 48.05 23.97
CA TYR A 2 -28.09 48.43 22.60
C TYR A 2 -29.13 49.33 21.89
N HIS A 3 -28.68 50.34 21.11
CA HIS A 3 -29.56 51.25 20.37
C HIS A 3 -29.41 51.07 18.84
N PRO A 4 -30.36 50.37 18.16
CA PRO A 4 -30.21 49.97 16.76
C PRO A 4 -30.10 51.12 15.77
N LYS A 5 -30.82 52.23 15.97
CA LYS A 5 -30.76 53.40 15.06
C LYS A 5 -29.42 54.13 15.09
N LEU A 6 -28.60 53.90 16.13
CA LEU A 6 -27.31 54.57 16.32
C LEU A 6 -26.12 53.62 16.17
N GLY A 7 -26.37 52.32 16.00
CA GLY A 7 -25.34 51.31 15.82
C GLY A 7 -24.43 51.07 17.03
N ARG A 8 -24.85 51.41 18.27
CA ARG A 8 -23.97 51.40 19.44
C ARG A 8 -24.66 51.02 20.76
N PHE A 9 -23.88 50.66 21.77
CA PHE A 9 -24.38 50.47 23.13
C PHE A 9 -24.60 51.79 23.87
N LEU A 10 -25.58 51.82 24.79
CA LEU A 10 -25.92 52.98 25.62
C LEU A 10 -25.23 52.99 26.99
N GLN A 11 -24.48 51.92 27.30
CA GLN A 11 -23.64 51.79 28.48
C GLN A 11 -22.26 51.29 28.03
N THR A 12 -21.23 51.66 28.79
CA THR A 12 -19.83 51.26 28.55
C THR A 12 -19.65 49.74 28.63
N ASP A 13 -18.86 49.19 27.72
CA ASP A 13 -18.57 47.76 27.63
C ASP A 13 -17.94 47.22 28.94
N PRO A 14 -18.50 46.16 29.57
CA PRO A 14 -17.95 45.52 30.77
C PRO A 14 -16.53 44.96 30.62
N ILE A 15 -16.07 44.63 29.41
CA ILE A 15 -14.69 44.21 29.15
C ILE A 15 -13.75 45.40 28.88
N PHE A 16 -14.24 46.63 29.10
CA PHE A 16 -13.53 47.90 28.93
C PHE A 16 -12.82 48.00 27.56
N TYR A 17 -11.49 48.11 27.54
CA TYR A 17 -10.70 48.27 26.31
C TYR A 17 -10.44 46.94 25.58
N ALA A 18 -10.89 45.80 26.11
CA ALA A 18 -10.49 44.49 25.59
C ALA A 18 -11.08 44.17 24.20
N ASP A 19 -12.12 44.87 23.76
CA ASP A 19 -12.70 44.73 22.41
C ASP A 19 -12.35 45.93 21.50
N ASN A 20 -12.49 47.18 21.97
CA ASN A 20 -12.23 48.39 21.17
C ASN A 20 -11.93 49.64 22.05
N MET A 21 -11.22 50.66 21.52
CA MET A 21 -11.01 51.95 22.21
C MET A 21 -12.30 52.75 22.37
N ASN A 22 -13.24 52.56 21.42
CA ASN A 22 -14.57 53.11 21.53
C ASN A 22 -15.46 52.14 22.32
N MET A 23 -15.60 52.41 23.61
CA MET A 23 -16.33 51.61 24.61
C MET A 23 -17.84 51.47 24.36
N TYR A 24 -18.34 52.07 23.28
CA TYR A 24 -19.74 52.01 22.88
C TYR A 24 -19.92 51.32 21.52
N ALA A 25 -18.85 51.00 20.79
CA ALA A 25 -18.94 50.42 19.45
C ALA A 25 -19.51 48.99 19.49
N TYR A 26 -20.42 48.68 18.58
CA TYR A 26 -20.98 47.33 18.43
C TYR A 26 -20.28 46.61 17.29
N VAL A 27 -19.69 45.43 17.54
CA VAL A 27 -19.01 44.58 16.54
C VAL A 27 -18.03 45.33 15.63
N GLY A 28 -17.31 46.31 16.18
CA GLY A 28 -16.38 47.13 15.40
C GLY A 28 -17.03 47.97 14.30
N ASN A 29 -18.33 48.29 14.43
CA ASN A 29 -19.17 49.00 13.45
C ASN A 29 -19.44 48.24 12.13
N ASP A 30 -19.25 46.91 12.10
CA ASP A 30 -19.68 46.08 10.98
C ASP A 30 -20.83 45.12 11.35
N PRO A 31 -22.06 45.64 11.58
CA PRO A 31 -23.21 44.83 11.97
C PRO A 31 -23.80 43.99 10.83
N VAL A 32 -23.28 44.14 9.61
CA VAL A 32 -23.73 43.38 8.44
C VAL A 32 -23.01 42.03 8.42
N ASN A 33 -21.70 42.02 8.68
CA ASN A 33 -20.88 40.81 8.63
C ASN A 33 -20.61 40.21 10.01
N LEU A 34 -20.64 41.01 11.07
CA LEU A 34 -20.33 40.57 12.42
C LEU A 34 -21.53 40.73 13.34
N LYS A 35 -21.62 39.81 14.30
CA LYS A 35 -22.68 39.78 15.30
C LYS A 35 -22.02 39.42 16.62
N ASP A 36 -22.11 40.30 17.62
CA ASP A 36 -21.67 40.03 18.98
C ASP A 36 -22.92 39.64 19.78
N PRO A 37 -23.16 38.34 20.00
CA PRO A 37 -24.34 37.85 20.68
C PRO A 37 -24.22 37.92 22.20
N THR A 38 -23.02 38.16 22.71
CA THR A 38 -22.63 37.97 24.11
C THR A 38 -22.27 39.27 24.81
N GLY A 39 -22.11 40.36 24.06
CA GLY A 39 -21.79 41.69 24.60
C GLY A 39 -20.45 41.73 25.33
N MET A 40 -19.55 40.82 24.96
CA MET A 40 -18.20 40.64 25.52
C MET A 40 -17.23 40.08 24.43
N CYS A 41 -17.64 40.11 23.16
CA CYS A 41 -17.74 38.96 22.22
C CYS A 41 -16.88 37.69 22.43
N PRO A 42 -17.19 36.82 23.42
CA PRO A 42 -16.68 35.45 23.53
C PRO A 42 -17.10 34.49 22.39
N ALA A 43 -18.01 34.88 21.49
CA ALA A 43 -18.46 34.05 20.35
C ALA A 43 -17.40 33.84 19.26
N CYS A 44 -16.44 34.77 19.12
CA CYS A 44 -15.30 34.61 18.21
C CYS A 44 -14.39 33.43 18.61
N VAL A 45 -14.26 33.16 19.91
CA VAL A 45 -13.36 32.10 20.43
C VAL A 45 -13.79 30.70 19.99
N ILE A 46 -15.10 30.45 19.84
CA ILE A 46 -15.67 29.16 19.42
C ILE A 46 -15.48 28.93 17.90
N ILE A 47 -15.55 29.99 17.09
CA ILE A 47 -15.32 29.91 15.65
C ILE A 47 -13.86 29.56 15.38
N VAL A 48 -12.93 30.21 16.08
CA VAL A 48 -11.48 29.94 15.98
C VAL A 48 -11.15 28.52 16.43
N ALA A 49 -11.76 28.04 17.53
CA ALA A 49 -11.57 26.66 18.00
C ALA A 49 -12.09 25.61 17.00
N ARG A 50 -13.22 25.85 16.35
CA ARG A 50 -13.78 24.96 15.31
C ARG A 50 -12.91 24.92 14.05
N GLU A 51 -12.35 26.05 13.63
CA GLU A 51 -11.42 26.09 12.51
C GLU A 51 -10.12 25.35 12.81
N ALA A 52 -9.60 25.48 14.03
CA ALA A 52 -8.44 24.71 14.48
C ALA A 52 -8.70 23.20 14.45
N LEU A 53 -9.87 22.75 14.92
CA LEU A 53 -10.29 21.34 14.86
C LEU A 53 -10.49 20.83 13.42
N LYS A 54 -11.01 21.66 12.51
CA LYS A 54 -11.13 21.30 11.09
C LYS A 54 -9.76 21.17 10.42
N LYS A 55 -8.83 22.08 10.71
CA LYS A 55 -7.46 22.04 10.17
C LYS A 55 -6.70 20.82 10.67
N SER A 56 -6.80 20.49 11.96
CA SER A 56 -6.15 19.30 12.52
C SER A 56 -6.72 18.00 11.94
N ALA A 57 -8.04 17.92 11.74
CA ALA A 57 -8.67 16.79 11.07
C ALA A 57 -8.24 16.65 9.59
N GLN A 58 -8.16 17.77 8.85
CA GLN A 58 -7.68 17.79 7.47
C GLN A 58 -6.20 17.38 7.36
N GLU A 59 -5.36 17.81 8.29
CA GLU A 59 -3.94 17.45 8.30
C GLU A 59 -3.72 15.96 8.61
N ALA A 60 -4.49 15.41 9.55
CA ALA A 60 -4.48 13.98 9.85
C ALA A 60 -4.92 13.14 8.62
N ALA A 61 -6.00 13.53 7.95
CA ALA A 61 -6.46 12.87 6.73
C ALA A 61 -5.41 12.93 5.61
N LYS A 62 -4.72 14.07 5.46
CA LYS A 62 -3.65 14.24 4.46
C LYS A 62 -2.45 13.34 4.74
N LYS A 63 -2.04 13.18 6.00
CA LYS A 63 -0.94 12.27 6.38
C LYS A 63 -1.27 10.81 6.05
N ILE A 64 -2.48 10.36 6.37
CA ILE A 64 -2.96 9.01 6.05
C ILE A 64 -2.96 8.78 4.53
N ALA A 65 -3.50 9.73 3.75
CA ALA A 65 -3.51 9.63 2.29
C ALA A 65 -2.09 9.61 1.69
N GLN A 66 -1.17 10.42 2.22
CA GLN A 66 0.22 10.45 1.77
C GLN A 66 0.96 9.16 2.10
N GLU A 67 0.73 8.53 3.24
CA GLU A 67 1.34 7.23 3.60
C GLU A 67 0.84 6.10 2.69
N ALA A 68 -0.46 6.06 2.42
CA ALA A 68 -1.04 5.10 1.48
C ALA A 68 -0.47 5.29 0.05
N ALA A 69 -0.38 6.54 -0.41
CA ALA A 69 0.20 6.86 -1.71
C ALA A 69 1.70 6.49 -1.79
N LYS A 70 2.48 6.76 -0.73
CA LYS A 70 3.89 6.37 -0.64
C LYS A 70 4.07 4.85 -0.66
N LYS A 71 3.20 4.10 0.01
CA LYS A 71 3.24 2.62 0.00
C LYS A 71 2.98 2.09 -1.41
N LYS A 72 1.92 2.57 -2.06
CA LYS A 72 1.57 2.18 -3.43
C LYS A 72 2.69 2.52 -4.44
N ALA A 73 3.23 3.74 -4.38
CA ALA A 73 4.33 4.15 -5.25
C ALA A 73 5.60 3.30 -5.01
N LYS A 74 5.89 2.91 -3.76
CA LYS A 74 7.03 2.05 -3.44
C LYS A 74 6.87 0.63 -3.99
N GLU A 75 5.64 0.13 -4.07
CA GLU A 75 5.31 -1.18 -4.64
C GLU A 75 5.43 -1.15 -6.17
N GLU A 76 4.82 -0.17 -6.82
CA GLU A 76 4.92 0.04 -8.28
C GLU A 76 6.38 0.23 -8.75
N VAL A 77 7.19 0.99 -7.99
CA VAL A 77 8.62 1.17 -8.31
C VAL A 77 9.42 -0.13 -8.11
N LYS A 78 9.05 -0.98 -7.15
CA LYS A 78 9.70 -2.29 -6.97
C LYS A 78 9.38 -3.24 -8.11
N ASP A 79 8.13 -3.26 -8.56
CA ASP A 79 7.72 -4.09 -9.70
C ASP A 79 8.41 -3.62 -10.99
N ALA A 80 8.46 -2.30 -11.22
CA ALA A 80 9.19 -1.73 -12.36
C ALA A 80 10.72 -1.95 -12.29
N ALA A 81 11.28 -2.20 -11.11
CA ALA A 81 12.71 -2.46 -10.93
C ALA A 81 13.10 -3.95 -11.07
N LYS A 82 12.14 -4.87 -11.23
CA LYS A 82 12.43 -6.29 -11.49
C LYS A 82 13.07 -6.42 -12.88
N GLY A 83 14.39 -6.61 -12.91
CA GLY A 83 15.10 -6.88 -14.16
C GLY A 83 14.70 -8.21 -14.78
N ASN A 84 14.90 -8.38 -16.09
CA ASN A 84 14.59 -9.62 -16.80
C ASN A 84 15.26 -10.82 -16.13
N GLY A 85 14.47 -11.87 -15.91
CA GLY A 85 14.95 -13.15 -15.42
C GLY A 85 15.78 -13.91 -16.45
N PRO A 86 16.35 -15.06 -16.06
CA PRO A 86 16.99 -15.94 -17.03
C PRO A 86 15.98 -16.41 -18.08
N LYS A 87 16.42 -16.59 -19.32
CA LYS A 87 15.58 -17.21 -20.37
C LYS A 87 15.27 -18.68 -20.00
N PRO A 88 14.11 -19.22 -20.42
CA PRO A 88 13.74 -20.60 -20.12
C PRO A 88 14.81 -21.55 -20.65
N ASN A 89 15.25 -22.50 -19.82
CA ASN A 89 16.18 -23.53 -20.24
C ASN A 89 15.49 -24.77 -20.82
N GLY A 90 14.16 -24.75 -20.99
CA GLY A 90 13.42 -25.88 -21.54
C GLY A 90 13.46 -27.12 -20.65
N GLY A 91 13.80 -26.97 -19.37
CA GLY A 91 14.01 -28.10 -18.46
C GLY A 91 15.42 -28.68 -18.50
N ASP A 92 16.33 -28.10 -19.29
CA ASP A 92 17.69 -28.60 -19.46
C ASP A 92 18.62 -27.95 -18.42
N ALA A 93 18.80 -28.64 -17.29
CA ALA A 93 19.71 -28.25 -16.21
C ALA A 93 20.53 -29.44 -15.71
N LYS A 94 21.66 -29.15 -15.06
CA LYS A 94 22.45 -30.18 -14.38
C LYS A 94 21.59 -30.88 -13.31
N PRO A 95 21.80 -32.18 -13.09
CA PRO A 95 21.15 -32.89 -11.99
C PRO A 95 21.38 -32.20 -10.65
N HIS A 96 20.36 -32.16 -9.80
CA HIS A 96 20.43 -31.57 -8.47
C HIS A 96 19.64 -32.38 -7.45
N GLY A 97 20.02 -32.26 -6.17
CA GLY A 97 19.52 -33.13 -5.11
C GLY A 97 20.06 -34.56 -5.20
N ASN A 98 19.39 -35.48 -4.52
CA ASN A 98 19.70 -36.92 -4.61
C ASN A 98 19.04 -37.55 -5.85
N GLU A 99 19.39 -38.80 -6.17
CA GLU A 99 18.90 -39.50 -7.36
C GLU A 99 17.36 -39.58 -7.41
N LYS A 100 16.71 -39.96 -6.30
CA LYS A 100 15.24 -40.03 -6.22
C LYS A 100 14.59 -38.68 -6.54
N HIS A 101 15.14 -37.61 -5.98
CA HIS A 101 14.66 -36.25 -6.17
C HIS A 101 14.89 -35.76 -7.60
N ASN A 102 16.11 -35.93 -8.14
CA ASN A 102 16.39 -35.56 -9.53
C ASN A 102 15.48 -36.31 -10.52
N ASN A 103 15.27 -37.61 -10.30
CA ASN A 103 14.41 -38.43 -11.16
C ASN A 103 12.95 -37.98 -11.13
N ALA A 104 12.44 -37.54 -9.98
CA ALA A 104 11.09 -37.00 -9.86
C ALA A 104 10.93 -35.70 -10.67
N ILE A 105 11.94 -34.83 -10.60
CA ILE A 105 11.98 -33.57 -11.35
C ILE A 105 12.07 -33.83 -12.85
N ASP A 106 12.99 -34.71 -13.29
CA ASP A 106 13.15 -35.07 -14.70
C ASP A 106 11.85 -35.66 -15.27
N LYS A 107 11.19 -36.53 -14.50
CA LYS A 107 9.88 -37.08 -14.89
C LYS A 107 8.82 -35.99 -15.08
N LYS A 108 8.73 -35.02 -14.16
CA LYS A 108 7.79 -33.90 -14.28
C LYS A 108 8.11 -33.04 -15.51
N VAL A 109 9.38 -32.74 -15.75
CA VAL A 109 9.82 -31.99 -16.94
C VAL A 109 9.44 -32.75 -18.22
N ASP A 110 9.65 -34.05 -18.28
CA ASP A 110 9.29 -34.89 -19.43
C ASP A 110 7.77 -34.95 -19.65
N GLU A 111 6.96 -34.93 -18.59
CA GLU A 111 5.51 -34.82 -18.68
C GLU A 111 5.08 -33.45 -19.21
N LEU A 112 5.66 -32.36 -18.71
CA LEU A 112 5.38 -31.00 -19.16
C LEU A 112 5.76 -30.81 -20.64
N LYS A 113 6.89 -31.38 -21.09
CA LYS A 113 7.33 -31.32 -22.50
C LYS A 113 6.35 -31.99 -23.47
N LYS A 114 5.50 -32.91 -23.00
CA LYS A 114 4.49 -33.60 -23.84
C LYS A 114 3.20 -32.79 -24.01
N ASP A 115 2.97 -31.80 -23.15
CA ASP A 115 1.76 -30.98 -23.18
C ASP A 115 2.01 -29.70 -24.02
N PRO A 116 1.36 -29.55 -25.19
CA PRO A 116 1.56 -28.40 -26.05
C PRO A 116 1.02 -27.09 -25.47
N SER A 117 0.21 -27.13 -24.41
CA SER A 117 -0.27 -25.93 -23.71
C SER A 117 0.77 -25.34 -22.75
N VAL A 118 1.83 -26.10 -22.45
CA VAL A 118 2.89 -25.68 -21.53
C VAL A 118 3.96 -24.90 -22.27
N THR A 119 4.38 -23.79 -21.69
CA THR A 119 5.46 -22.94 -22.21
C THR A 119 6.45 -22.54 -21.12
N ASN A 120 7.58 -21.95 -21.53
CA ASN A 120 8.58 -21.35 -20.63
C ASN A 120 9.09 -22.26 -19.51
N ILE A 121 9.29 -23.56 -19.79
CA ILE A 121 9.82 -24.52 -18.80
C ILE A 121 11.21 -24.10 -18.32
N ARG A 122 11.38 -24.08 -17.00
CA ARG A 122 12.62 -23.78 -16.28
C ARG A 122 12.90 -24.90 -15.30
N LYS A 123 14.09 -25.47 -15.32
CA LYS A 123 14.57 -26.40 -14.28
C LYS A 123 15.71 -25.77 -13.51
N ASN A 124 15.61 -25.71 -12.18
CA ASN A 124 16.66 -25.17 -11.30
C ASN A 124 17.21 -23.84 -11.81
N GLN A 125 16.32 -22.89 -12.13
CA GLN A 125 16.68 -21.53 -12.52
C GLN A 125 16.17 -20.54 -11.50
N GLN A 126 16.78 -19.34 -11.49
CA GLN A 126 16.29 -18.21 -10.71
C GLN A 126 14.79 -18.00 -10.95
N GLN A 127 14.00 -17.90 -9.87
CA GLN A 127 12.56 -17.68 -9.93
C GLN A 127 12.23 -16.42 -10.73
N VAL A 128 11.20 -16.52 -11.57
CA VAL A 128 10.61 -15.40 -12.31
C VAL A 128 9.13 -15.29 -12.02
N ASP A 129 8.52 -14.15 -12.38
CA ASP A 129 7.06 -14.02 -12.47
C ASP A 129 6.54 -14.47 -13.85
N LYS A 130 5.21 -14.42 -14.04
CA LYS A 130 4.54 -14.75 -15.30
C LYS A 130 5.04 -13.96 -16.52
N ASP A 131 5.58 -12.76 -16.30
CA ASP A 131 6.09 -11.89 -17.35
C ASP A 131 7.59 -12.15 -17.63
N GLY A 132 8.20 -13.07 -16.88
CA GLY A 132 9.60 -13.44 -16.99
C GLY A 132 10.54 -12.49 -16.26
N ASN A 133 10.03 -11.59 -15.42
CA ASN A 133 10.89 -10.73 -14.61
C ASN A 133 11.41 -11.52 -13.40
N LYS A 134 12.64 -11.22 -12.98
CA LYS A 134 13.26 -11.90 -11.84
C LYS A 134 12.53 -11.56 -10.53
N VAL A 135 12.19 -12.59 -9.76
CA VAL A 135 11.59 -12.44 -8.43
C VAL A 135 12.42 -13.20 -7.38
N GLY A 136 13.10 -12.44 -6.53
CA GLY A 136 13.97 -13.01 -5.48
C GLY A 136 15.26 -13.68 -6.00
N THR A 137 15.88 -14.48 -5.13
CA THR A 137 17.08 -15.29 -5.40
C THR A 137 16.82 -16.80 -5.34
N ASN A 138 15.58 -17.22 -5.09
CA ASN A 138 15.20 -18.64 -5.00
C ASN A 138 15.32 -19.34 -6.35
N ARG A 139 15.54 -20.66 -6.36
CA ARG A 139 15.61 -21.47 -7.59
C ARG A 139 14.69 -22.68 -7.48
N PRO A 140 13.39 -22.54 -7.76
CA PRO A 140 12.47 -23.66 -7.74
C PRO A 140 12.94 -24.81 -8.62
N ASP A 141 12.63 -26.04 -8.21
CA ASP A 141 12.97 -27.25 -8.95
C ASP A 141 12.48 -27.19 -10.40
N VAL A 142 11.21 -26.84 -10.59
CA VAL A 142 10.59 -26.59 -11.89
C VAL A 142 9.75 -25.33 -11.86
N GLN A 143 9.78 -24.57 -12.95
CA GLN A 143 8.81 -23.50 -13.24
C GLN A 143 8.29 -23.66 -14.66
N TYR A 144 7.05 -23.26 -14.92
CA TYR A 144 6.45 -23.30 -16.26
C TYR A 144 5.23 -22.39 -16.33
N ASP A 145 4.81 -22.04 -17.54
CA ASP A 145 3.56 -21.31 -17.76
C ASP A 145 2.54 -22.22 -18.42
N LYS A 146 1.31 -22.21 -17.90
CA LYS A 146 0.19 -22.98 -18.45
C LYS A 146 -1.13 -22.26 -18.17
N ASP A 147 -2.01 -22.22 -19.17
CA ASP A 147 -3.36 -21.66 -19.05
C ASP A 147 -3.42 -20.21 -18.50
N GLY A 148 -2.36 -19.42 -18.79
CA GLY A 148 -2.23 -18.03 -18.33
C GLY A 148 -1.69 -17.86 -16.90
N CYS A 149 -1.35 -18.95 -16.22
CA CYS A 149 -0.77 -18.94 -14.87
C CYS A 149 0.72 -19.31 -14.91
N HIS A 150 1.49 -18.72 -14.00
CA HIS A 150 2.87 -19.15 -13.72
C HIS A 150 2.84 -20.23 -12.64
N HIS A 151 3.52 -21.35 -12.87
CA HIS A 151 3.59 -22.47 -11.95
C HIS A 151 5.01 -22.63 -11.41
N CYS A 152 5.12 -22.91 -10.11
CA CYS A 152 6.36 -23.30 -9.44
C CYS A 152 6.15 -24.65 -8.73
N VAL A 153 7.02 -25.61 -8.99
CA VAL A 153 6.96 -26.96 -8.42
C VAL A 153 8.21 -27.20 -7.58
N GLU A 154 8.01 -27.78 -6.39
CA GLU A 154 9.10 -28.19 -5.49
C GLU A 154 8.89 -29.64 -5.05
N TYR A 155 10.00 -30.39 -4.95
CA TYR A 155 10.02 -31.76 -4.45
C TYR A 155 10.89 -31.86 -3.19
N ASP A 156 10.30 -32.23 -2.06
CA ASP A 156 11.01 -32.31 -0.78
C ASP A 156 10.88 -33.69 -0.14
N ASN A 157 11.88 -34.07 0.66
CA ASN A 157 11.79 -35.27 1.51
C ASN A 157 11.33 -34.93 2.94
N VAL A 158 11.21 -33.65 3.27
CA VAL A 158 10.90 -33.15 4.61
C VAL A 158 9.73 -32.17 4.52
N PRO A 159 8.58 -32.46 5.18
CA PRO A 159 7.40 -31.60 5.16
C PRO A 159 7.71 -30.14 5.51
N LYS A 160 8.56 -29.92 6.51
CA LYS A 160 8.89 -28.57 6.96
C LYS A 160 9.66 -27.76 5.92
N ASN A 161 10.54 -28.40 5.16
CA ASN A 161 11.27 -27.73 4.08
C ASN A 161 10.32 -27.34 2.96
N SER A 162 9.39 -28.24 2.62
CA SER A 162 8.35 -27.98 1.62
C SER A 162 7.50 -26.76 1.94
N GLU A 163 7.02 -26.64 3.19
CA GLU A 163 6.30 -25.45 3.66
C GLU A 163 7.13 -24.17 3.52
N ASN A 164 8.42 -24.24 3.88
CA ASN A 164 9.31 -23.09 3.79
C ASN A 164 9.54 -22.68 2.33
N HIS A 165 9.72 -23.63 1.42
CA HIS A 165 9.86 -23.37 -0.01
C HIS A 165 8.59 -22.70 -0.56
N GLY A 166 7.41 -23.24 -0.26
CA GLY A 166 6.15 -22.62 -0.68
C GLY A 166 5.96 -21.21 -0.15
N THR A 167 6.34 -20.96 1.11
CA THR A 167 6.29 -19.62 1.70
C THR A 167 7.20 -18.64 0.97
N VAL A 168 8.43 -19.06 0.64
CA VAL A 168 9.40 -18.22 -0.09
C VAL A 168 8.94 -17.95 -1.52
N ILE A 169 8.44 -18.96 -2.22
CA ILE A 169 7.93 -18.83 -3.60
C ILE A 169 6.77 -17.83 -3.62
N GLY A 170 5.76 -18.02 -2.77
CA GLY A 170 4.59 -17.16 -2.72
C GLY A 170 4.88 -15.74 -2.23
N ALA A 171 5.91 -15.56 -1.38
CA ALA A 171 6.36 -14.23 -1.00
C ALA A 171 7.06 -13.48 -2.14
N ASN A 172 7.75 -14.19 -3.03
CA ASN A 172 8.42 -13.60 -4.19
C ASN A 172 7.43 -13.33 -5.34
N ASP A 173 6.51 -14.27 -5.58
CA ASP A 173 5.47 -14.22 -6.60
C ASP A 173 4.13 -14.69 -6.02
N PRO A 174 3.29 -13.76 -5.53
CA PRO A 174 1.98 -14.07 -4.97
C PRO A 174 0.97 -14.64 -5.97
N ASP A 175 1.21 -14.44 -7.27
CA ASP A 175 0.33 -14.88 -8.35
C ASP A 175 0.73 -16.27 -8.89
N ALA A 176 1.87 -16.82 -8.45
CA ALA A 176 2.31 -18.15 -8.85
C ALA A 176 1.44 -19.25 -8.24
N VAL A 177 1.10 -20.25 -9.06
CA VAL A 177 0.52 -21.52 -8.61
C VAL A 177 1.65 -22.40 -8.07
N ILE A 178 1.56 -22.77 -6.79
CA ILE A 178 2.62 -23.51 -6.08
C ILE A 178 2.22 -24.98 -5.92
N GLU A 179 3.05 -25.88 -6.45
CA GLU A 179 2.90 -27.33 -6.32
C GLU A 179 3.99 -27.90 -5.41
N LEU A 180 3.64 -28.26 -4.18
CA LEU A 180 4.54 -28.85 -3.19
C LEU A 180 4.37 -30.37 -3.15
N ASN A 181 5.43 -31.11 -3.46
CA ASN A 181 5.39 -32.57 -3.54
C ASN A 181 6.35 -33.20 -2.55
N LEU A 182 5.88 -34.18 -1.77
CA LEU A 182 6.72 -34.96 -0.87
C LEU A 182 7.14 -36.28 -1.52
N LEU A 183 8.42 -36.63 -1.40
CA LEU A 183 9.04 -37.81 -2.00
C LEU A 183 9.10 -39.02 -1.07
#